data_AF-A0A1Y3N843-F1
#
_entry.id   AF-A0A1Y3N843-F1
#
_cell.length_a   1.000
_cell.length_b   1.000
_cell.length_c   1.000
_cell.angle_alpha   90.00
_cell.angle_beta   90.00
_cell.angle_gamma   90.00
#
_symmetry.space_group_name_H-M   'P 1'
#
loop_
_entity.id
_entity.type
_entity.pdbx_description
1 polymer ?
#
loop_
_entity_poly.entity_id
_entity_poly.type
_entity_poly.pdbx_seq_one_letter_code
_entity_poly.pdbx_strand_id
1 'polypeptide(L)'
;REIDGMKYELWYDGGNNGIYLYNDGSFSCTFTNAKDYYCRKGLSFDSTKTHQEIGHIYADFNIEKRKYEEIDFSYIGAHGWSRDPLIEFFVVDDWFKYRPGDWVGNKKYGNFTIDGAVYDVYENTRYGPSIEGNISFKQYFSIRKESRKCGRIDITAHFEQWEKLGMKLGRINDVKLSVVVGSNISRAVGEVDFVYAKVGVEGNNSDPMVDTPTSCPSKILDLGYPCCSYSNCVGFYSDEYGDWSVENGDWCNCRSRNTSETDSSCPPKILEQGFKCCSNTNCEILFVDDYGEWSIEKQEWCICSNNNAITTTATDTSTTITTSIVSIETTENKNPFKSDFCWNNDHTGKSVKVTSDNAGHFDGVDYGLSIDRGEGEANFFEDGSFICSFNKTYDIICGSGLDFDGLSTYKQLGNLYGEFSFSSKDVMNEDYSFVGVHGWSREPLVEFLIVDNWLGQWGPGKWPGDKNYGKFIIDGAEYTVFEYNYTGKSIDGIAPLKRFFSVRNERRECGTINITAHFEQWDKLGMKFGKLNDVKVFTEAGCVSHGASGVVDFTHAKVYI
;
A
#
# COMPACT_ATOMS: atom_id res chain seq x y z
N ARG A 1 19.52 -4.25 -20.99
CA ARG A 1 20.48 -4.23 -19.85
C ARG A 1 19.84 -5.01 -18.69
N GLU A 2 20.55 -5.28 -17.60
CA GLU A 2 20.06 -6.12 -16.50
C GLU A 2 20.30 -5.42 -15.14
N ILE A 3 19.32 -5.53 -14.24
CA ILE A 3 19.40 -5.10 -12.84
C ILE A 3 18.54 -6.07 -12.02
N ASP A 4 19.06 -6.58 -10.89
CA ASP A 4 18.37 -7.48 -9.97
C ASP A 4 17.70 -8.70 -10.64
N GLY A 5 18.41 -9.34 -11.58
CA GLY A 5 17.91 -10.51 -12.33
C GLY A 5 16.83 -10.21 -13.37
N MET A 6 16.44 -8.94 -13.55
CA MET A 6 15.43 -8.50 -14.50
C MET A 6 16.04 -7.67 -15.64
N LYS A 7 15.63 -7.95 -16.87
CA LYS A 7 16.11 -7.17 -18.03
C LYS A 7 15.18 -5.99 -18.29
N TYR A 8 15.81 -4.84 -18.51
CA TYR A 8 15.12 -3.63 -18.93
C TYR A 8 15.62 -3.17 -20.30
N GLU A 9 14.73 -2.51 -21.02
CA GLU A 9 15.00 -1.97 -22.35
C GLU A 9 14.32 -0.61 -22.51
N LEU A 10 15.05 0.29 -23.17
CA LEU A 10 14.61 1.61 -23.57
C LEU A 10 14.97 1.77 -25.04
N TRP A 11 14.00 2.19 -25.84
CA TRP A 11 14.21 2.53 -27.24
C TRP A 11 13.32 3.70 -27.60
N TYR A 12 13.80 4.56 -28.48
CA TYR A 12 13.04 5.72 -28.95
C TYR A 12 13.57 6.24 -30.28
N ASP A 13 12.67 6.88 -31.03
CA ASP A 13 12.94 7.71 -32.20
C ASP A 13 12.67 9.18 -31.83
N GLY A 14 13.75 9.97 -31.76
CA GLY A 14 13.70 11.39 -31.40
C GLY A 14 13.43 11.68 -29.91
N GLY A 15 13.58 12.96 -29.55
CA GLY A 15 13.28 13.45 -28.21
C GLY A 15 14.35 13.21 -27.14
N ASN A 16 14.03 13.60 -25.91
CA ASN A 16 14.80 13.33 -24.71
C ASN A 16 13.97 12.40 -23.81
N ASN A 17 14.42 11.16 -23.68
CA ASN A 17 13.63 10.10 -23.06
C ASN A 17 14.47 9.30 -22.08
N GLY A 18 13.84 8.68 -21.10
CA GLY A 18 14.52 7.97 -20.04
C GLY A 18 13.65 6.91 -19.38
N ILE A 19 14.32 5.87 -18.91
CA ILE A 19 13.77 4.91 -17.95
C ILE A 19 14.52 5.10 -16.64
N TYR A 20 13.79 5.24 -15.53
CA TYR A 20 14.36 5.21 -14.19
C TYR A 20 14.00 3.89 -13.53
N LEU A 21 14.97 3.26 -12.86
CA LEU A 21 14.80 1.95 -12.23
C LEU A 21 14.98 2.13 -10.73
N TYR A 22 14.04 1.60 -9.95
CA TYR A 22 14.10 1.61 -8.50
C TYR A 22 14.53 0.22 -7.98
N ASN A 23 15.07 0.19 -6.75
CA ASN A 23 15.63 -1.01 -6.12
C ASN A 23 14.56 -2.04 -5.70
N ASP A 24 13.29 -1.64 -5.62
CA ASP A 24 12.15 -2.48 -5.20
C ASP A 24 11.49 -3.22 -6.39
N GLY A 25 12.03 -3.09 -7.59
CA GLY A 25 11.46 -3.71 -8.80
C GLY A 25 10.59 -2.76 -9.63
N SER A 26 10.12 -1.64 -9.06
CA SER A 26 9.38 -0.61 -9.79
C SER A 26 10.24 0.12 -10.84
N PHE A 27 9.62 0.87 -11.75
CA PHE A 27 10.33 1.68 -12.73
C PHE A 27 9.47 2.82 -13.28
N SER A 28 10.09 3.92 -13.70
CA SER A 28 9.40 5.03 -14.35
C SER A 28 9.90 5.24 -15.78
N CYS A 29 9.01 5.77 -16.60
CA CYS A 29 9.18 6.01 -18.01
C CYS A 29 8.91 7.47 -18.31
N THR A 30 9.89 8.16 -18.87
CA THR A 30 9.80 9.59 -19.21
C THR A 30 10.09 9.76 -20.68
N PHE A 31 9.26 10.53 -21.36
CA PHE A 31 9.43 10.83 -22.77
C PHE A 31 9.09 12.28 -23.04
N THR A 32 9.89 12.94 -23.87
CA THR A 32 9.72 14.35 -24.22
C THR A 32 10.11 14.55 -25.67
N ASN A 33 9.17 15.06 -26.48
CA ASN A 33 9.32 15.19 -27.92
C ASN A 33 9.64 13.85 -28.62
N ALA A 34 9.06 12.75 -28.14
CA ALA A 34 9.21 11.44 -28.77
C ALA A 34 8.33 11.33 -30.02
N LYS A 35 8.85 10.71 -31.07
CA LYS A 35 8.06 10.25 -32.22
C LYS A 35 7.52 8.85 -31.97
N ASP A 36 8.38 7.96 -31.52
CA ASP A 36 8.05 6.62 -31.05
C ASP A 36 8.95 6.33 -29.86
N TYR A 37 8.41 5.77 -28.79
CA TYR A 37 9.13 5.50 -27.56
C TYR A 37 8.55 4.23 -26.96
N TYR A 38 9.44 3.36 -26.47
CA TYR A 38 9.05 2.34 -25.52
C TYR A 38 10.09 2.15 -24.41
N CYS A 39 9.58 1.88 -23.22
CA CYS A 39 10.34 1.45 -22.06
C CYS A 39 9.68 0.20 -21.48
N ARG A 40 10.48 -0.76 -21.04
CA ARG A 40 9.97 -2.02 -20.52
C ARG A 40 10.93 -2.70 -19.56
N LYS A 41 10.39 -3.39 -18.56
CA LYS A 41 11.13 -4.19 -17.56
C LYS A 41 10.40 -5.50 -17.27
N GLY A 42 11.14 -6.60 -17.17
CA GLY A 42 10.59 -7.90 -16.81
C GLY A 42 11.48 -9.07 -17.20
N LEU A 43 10.85 -10.23 -17.40
CA LEU A 43 11.52 -11.48 -17.69
C LEU A 43 12.09 -11.48 -19.12
N SER A 44 13.26 -12.10 -19.24
CA SER A 44 13.87 -12.44 -20.52
C SER A 44 14.28 -13.91 -20.47
N PHE A 45 13.99 -14.61 -21.55
CA PHE A 45 14.27 -16.02 -21.71
C PHE A 45 15.31 -16.22 -22.82
N ASP A 46 15.81 -17.43 -22.94
CA ASP A 46 16.78 -17.82 -23.97
C ASP A 46 16.13 -18.22 -25.30
N SER A 47 14.80 -18.07 -25.42
CA SER A 47 14.00 -18.49 -26.59
C SER A 47 14.07 -19.99 -26.90
N THR A 48 14.26 -20.84 -25.88
CA THR A 48 14.29 -22.31 -26.05
C THR A 48 12.99 -23.01 -25.70
N LYS A 49 12.08 -22.35 -24.97
CA LYS A 49 10.83 -22.94 -24.45
C LYS A 49 9.59 -22.19 -24.93
N THR A 50 8.50 -22.92 -25.19
CA THR A 50 7.16 -22.33 -25.38
C THR A 50 6.58 -21.85 -24.05
N HIS A 51 5.47 -21.10 -24.07
CA HIS A 51 4.84 -20.66 -22.83
C HIS A 51 4.35 -21.82 -21.97
N GLN A 52 3.86 -22.91 -22.57
CA GLN A 52 3.46 -24.12 -21.85
C GLN A 52 4.64 -24.81 -21.15
N GLU A 53 5.83 -24.76 -21.75
CA GLU A 53 7.05 -25.34 -21.17
C GLU A 53 7.70 -24.43 -20.12
N ILE A 54 7.44 -23.12 -20.18
CA ILE A 54 7.89 -22.15 -19.18
C ILE A 54 7.06 -22.29 -17.91
N GLY A 55 5.73 -22.41 -18.04
CA GLY A 55 4.79 -22.45 -16.93
C GLY A 55 3.85 -21.25 -16.95
N HIS A 56 3.08 -21.08 -15.88
CA HIS A 56 2.06 -20.03 -15.79
C HIS A 56 2.71 -18.67 -15.56
N ILE A 57 2.58 -17.73 -16.49
CA ILE A 57 3.23 -16.42 -16.48
C ILE A 57 2.22 -15.34 -16.08
N TYR A 58 2.62 -14.47 -15.16
CA TYR A 58 1.80 -13.34 -14.72
C TYR A 58 2.60 -12.03 -14.66
N ALA A 59 1.89 -10.90 -14.65
CA ALA A 59 2.47 -9.61 -14.29
C ALA A 59 1.57 -8.84 -13.32
N ASP A 60 2.13 -8.44 -12.19
CA ASP A 60 1.50 -7.55 -11.22
C ASP A 60 2.00 -6.13 -11.47
N PHE A 61 1.09 -5.17 -11.58
CA PHE A 61 1.45 -3.78 -11.83
C PHE A 61 0.54 -2.79 -11.13
N ASN A 62 1.08 -1.59 -10.88
CA ASN A 62 0.34 -0.40 -10.54
C ASN A 62 1.00 0.79 -11.24
N ILE A 63 0.23 1.59 -11.99
CA ILE A 63 0.75 2.73 -12.77
C ILE A 63 0.13 4.08 -12.37
N GLU A 64 0.98 5.09 -12.39
CA GLU A 64 0.59 6.50 -12.41
C GLU A 64 1.02 7.16 -13.72
N LYS A 65 0.16 7.98 -14.33
CA LYS A 65 0.46 8.72 -15.56
C LYS A 65 0.52 10.22 -15.26
N ARG A 66 1.57 10.92 -15.68
CA ARG A 66 1.79 12.35 -15.42
C ARG A 66 2.17 13.09 -16.69
N LYS A 67 1.86 14.39 -16.72
CA LYS A 67 2.37 15.39 -17.69
C LYS A 67 2.30 14.95 -19.16
N TYR A 68 1.17 14.40 -19.60
CA TYR A 68 1.06 13.80 -20.93
C TYR A 68 0.37 14.71 -21.95
N GLU A 69 1.02 14.95 -23.09
CA GLU A 69 0.55 15.80 -24.18
C GLU A 69 0.98 15.24 -25.54
N GLU A 70 0.20 15.53 -26.59
CA GLU A 70 0.54 15.21 -27.98
C GLU A 70 0.85 13.73 -28.27
N ILE A 71 0.16 12.83 -27.55
CA ILE A 71 0.25 11.36 -27.72
C ILE A 71 -0.89 10.88 -28.62
N ASP A 72 -0.54 10.32 -29.78
CA ASP A 72 -1.51 9.81 -30.77
C ASP A 72 -1.87 8.35 -30.53
N PHE A 73 -0.90 7.53 -30.10
CA PHE A 73 -1.13 6.13 -29.74
C PHE A 73 -0.30 5.73 -28.53
N SER A 74 -0.82 4.77 -27.75
CA SER A 74 -0.12 4.23 -26.60
C SER A 74 -0.62 2.86 -26.18
N TYR A 75 0.29 2.04 -25.66
CA TYR A 75 0.00 0.71 -25.11
C TYR A 75 0.68 0.57 -23.75
N ILE A 76 -0.10 0.33 -22.68
CA ILE A 76 0.42 0.09 -21.33
C ILE A 76 -0.10 -1.26 -20.82
N GLY A 77 0.81 -2.13 -20.39
CA GLY A 77 0.49 -3.48 -19.93
C GLY A 77 1.65 -4.44 -20.18
N ALA A 78 1.36 -5.70 -20.53
CA ALA A 78 2.38 -6.69 -20.84
C ALA A 78 2.76 -6.68 -22.33
N HIS A 79 4.05 -6.78 -22.63
CA HIS A 79 4.62 -6.81 -23.99
C HIS A 79 5.76 -7.82 -24.06
N GLY A 80 5.92 -8.46 -25.21
CA GLY A 80 7.05 -9.34 -25.43
C GLY A 80 7.12 -9.91 -26.83
N TRP A 81 8.06 -10.83 -27.01
CA TRP A 81 8.32 -11.50 -28.26
C TRP A 81 8.38 -13.02 -28.12
N SER A 82 8.09 -13.72 -29.21
CA SER A 82 8.42 -15.13 -29.40
C SER A 82 9.17 -15.35 -30.71
N ARG A 83 9.88 -16.47 -30.81
CA ARG A 83 10.64 -16.92 -31.99
C ARG A 83 10.11 -18.24 -32.52
N ASP A 84 10.11 -18.39 -33.84
CA ASP A 84 9.59 -19.57 -34.56
C ASP A 84 8.20 -20.02 -34.09
N PRO A 85 7.13 -19.25 -34.40
CA PRO A 85 7.12 -18.05 -35.25
C PRO A 85 7.60 -16.77 -34.56
N LEU A 86 8.10 -15.81 -35.33
CA LEU A 86 8.44 -14.46 -34.86
C LEU A 86 7.14 -13.65 -34.65
N ILE A 87 6.76 -13.47 -33.38
CA ILE A 87 5.56 -12.76 -32.98
C ILE A 87 5.92 -11.69 -31.95
N GLU A 88 5.44 -10.47 -32.14
CA GLU A 88 5.35 -9.46 -31.09
C GLU A 88 3.96 -9.51 -30.46
N PHE A 89 3.85 -9.47 -29.15
CA PHE A 89 2.54 -9.54 -28.50
C PHE A 89 2.34 -8.45 -27.45
N PHE A 90 1.08 -8.06 -27.28
CA PHE A 90 0.63 -7.03 -26.35
C PHE A 90 -0.63 -7.48 -25.61
N VAL A 91 -0.60 -7.36 -24.28
CA VAL A 91 -1.79 -7.33 -23.44
C VAL A 91 -1.90 -5.90 -22.90
N VAL A 92 -2.88 -5.16 -23.41
CA VAL A 92 -3.02 -3.72 -23.17
C VAL A 92 -4.15 -3.48 -22.18
N ASP A 93 -3.76 -3.10 -20.97
CA ASP A 93 -4.67 -2.84 -19.85
C ASP A 93 -4.96 -1.36 -19.68
N ASP A 94 -4.07 -0.48 -20.14
CA ASP A 94 -4.24 0.97 -20.05
C ASP A 94 -3.59 1.68 -21.26
N TRP A 95 -3.87 2.97 -21.40
CA TRP A 95 -3.46 3.85 -22.50
C TRP A 95 -3.62 5.32 -22.08
N PHE A 96 -3.07 6.27 -22.83
CA PHE A 96 -3.26 7.70 -22.59
C PHE A 96 -4.63 8.19 -23.06
N LYS A 97 -4.68 8.98 -24.14
CA LYS A 97 -5.90 9.69 -24.55
C LYS A 97 -6.90 8.81 -25.29
N TYR A 98 -6.40 7.91 -26.14
CA TYR A 98 -7.25 7.10 -27.01
C TYR A 98 -7.04 5.62 -26.71
N ARG A 99 -8.13 4.93 -26.38
CA ARG A 99 -8.12 3.47 -26.29
C ARG A 99 -7.72 2.90 -27.65
N PRO A 100 -6.72 2.03 -27.72
CA PRO A 100 -6.39 1.32 -28.95
C PRO A 100 -7.62 0.65 -29.57
N GLY A 101 -7.87 0.95 -30.84
CA GLY A 101 -9.02 0.45 -31.59
C GLY A 101 -8.59 -0.35 -32.81
N ASP A 102 -9.47 -0.44 -33.81
CA ASP A 102 -9.29 -1.32 -34.96
C ASP A 102 -8.03 -1.03 -35.80
N TRP A 103 -7.39 0.13 -35.62
CA TRP A 103 -6.12 0.47 -36.28
C TRP A 103 -4.93 -0.36 -35.82
N VAL A 104 -5.02 -1.09 -34.69
CA VAL A 104 -3.90 -1.91 -34.20
C VAL A 104 -3.65 -3.17 -35.03
N GLY A 105 -4.64 -3.65 -35.78
CA GLY A 105 -4.51 -4.89 -36.53
C GLY A 105 -5.51 -5.03 -37.66
N ASN A 106 -5.05 -5.65 -38.75
CA ASN A 106 -5.87 -5.87 -39.94
C ASN A 106 -6.92 -6.99 -39.77
N LYS A 107 -6.87 -7.75 -38.68
CA LYS A 107 -7.87 -8.78 -38.35
C LYS A 107 -8.32 -8.65 -36.90
N LYS A 108 -9.63 -8.43 -36.70
CA LYS A 108 -10.30 -8.45 -35.40
C LYS A 108 -10.99 -9.79 -35.20
N TYR A 109 -10.70 -10.48 -34.10
CA TYR A 109 -11.33 -11.77 -33.78
C TYR A 109 -12.63 -11.62 -32.99
N GLY A 110 -12.80 -10.50 -32.28
CA GLY A 110 -13.98 -10.22 -31.47
C GLY A 110 -13.62 -9.86 -30.03
N ASN A 111 -14.60 -9.95 -29.15
CA ASN A 111 -14.46 -9.71 -27.72
C ASN A 111 -14.52 -11.04 -26.97
N PHE A 112 -13.63 -11.20 -25.99
CA PHE A 112 -13.50 -12.42 -25.20
C PHE A 112 -13.33 -12.05 -23.73
N THR A 113 -13.89 -12.88 -22.85
CA THR A 113 -13.57 -12.81 -21.42
C THR A 113 -12.28 -13.56 -21.17
N ILE A 114 -11.25 -12.85 -20.71
CA ILE A 114 -9.91 -13.34 -20.40
C ILE A 114 -9.49 -12.70 -19.08
N ASP A 115 -8.89 -13.43 -18.15
CA ASP A 115 -8.45 -12.86 -16.85
C ASP A 115 -9.61 -12.11 -16.13
N GLY A 116 -10.81 -12.68 -16.16
CA GLY A 116 -12.01 -12.10 -15.53
C GLY A 116 -12.55 -10.80 -16.15
N ALA A 117 -11.96 -10.29 -17.24
CA ALA A 117 -12.39 -9.05 -17.90
C ALA A 117 -12.58 -9.23 -19.41
N VAL A 118 -13.25 -8.27 -20.06
CA VAL A 118 -13.51 -8.32 -21.50
C VAL A 118 -12.38 -7.64 -22.26
N TYR A 119 -11.81 -8.34 -23.24
CA TYR A 119 -10.77 -7.83 -24.15
C TYR A 119 -11.21 -7.95 -25.61
N ASP A 120 -10.90 -6.95 -26.42
CA ASP A 120 -10.93 -7.08 -27.89
C ASP A 120 -9.62 -7.73 -28.35
N VAL A 121 -9.69 -8.77 -29.18
CA VAL A 121 -8.52 -9.51 -29.68
C VAL A 121 -8.27 -9.20 -31.16
N TYR A 122 -7.02 -8.86 -31.49
CA TYR A 122 -6.57 -8.52 -32.84
C TYR A 122 -5.30 -9.26 -33.24
N GLU A 123 -5.14 -9.43 -34.55
CA GLU A 123 -3.88 -9.81 -35.20
C GLU A 123 -3.52 -8.77 -36.25
N ASN A 124 -2.22 -8.50 -36.37
CA ASN A 124 -1.64 -7.69 -37.43
C ASN A 124 -0.48 -8.41 -38.12
N THR A 125 -0.11 -7.91 -39.31
CA THR A 125 1.18 -8.23 -39.96
C THR A 125 1.93 -6.93 -40.16
N ARG A 126 3.11 -6.80 -39.55
CA ARG A 126 3.93 -5.59 -39.58
C ARG A 126 5.28 -5.89 -40.23
N TYR A 127 5.75 -4.99 -41.09
CA TYR A 127 7.14 -4.94 -41.51
C TYR A 127 7.82 -3.81 -40.74
N GLY A 128 8.94 -4.09 -40.08
CA GLY A 128 9.68 -3.08 -39.32
C GLY A 128 10.79 -3.68 -38.45
N PRO A 129 11.34 -2.88 -37.52
CA PRO A 129 12.31 -3.37 -36.54
C PRO A 129 11.73 -4.49 -35.66
N SER A 130 12.54 -5.51 -35.42
CA SER A 130 12.22 -6.65 -34.55
C SER A 130 13.46 -7.16 -33.83
N ILE A 131 13.29 -8.14 -32.94
CA ILE A 131 14.40 -8.88 -32.29
C ILE A 131 15.22 -9.74 -33.27
N GLU A 132 14.86 -9.78 -34.56
CA GLU A 132 15.58 -10.44 -35.66
C GLU A 132 16.00 -9.46 -36.77
N GLY A 133 15.97 -8.15 -36.48
CA GLY A 133 16.24 -7.10 -37.45
C GLY A 133 14.98 -6.67 -38.21
N ASN A 134 15.15 -5.98 -39.33
CA ASN A 134 14.02 -5.46 -40.11
C ASN A 134 13.40 -6.56 -40.98
N ILE A 135 12.28 -7.12 -40.55
CA ILE A 135 11.57 -8.21 -41.24
C ILE A 135 10.05 -8.05 -41.07
N SER A 136 9.29 -8.85 -41.81
CA SER A 136 7.85 -9.02 -41.59
C SER A 136 7.60 -10.00 -40.44
N PHE A 137 6.76 -9.61 -39.48
CA PHE A 137 6.34 -10.43 -38.35
C PHE A 137 4.85 -10.20 -38.04
N LYS A 138 4.27 -11.10 -37.24
CA LYS A 138 2.90 -10.93 -36.75
C LYS A 138 2.90 -10.16 -35.43
N GLN A 139 1.81 -9.45 -35.20
CA GLN A 139 1.54 -8.84 -33.90
C GLN A 139 0.22 -9.36 -33.34
N TYR A 140 0.20 -9.75 -32.07
CA TYR A 140 -1.02 -10.18 -31.36
C TYR A 140 -1.38 -9.16 -30.28
N PHE A 141 -2.67 -8.82 -30.20
CA PHE A 141 -3.16 -7.86 -29.21
C PHE A 141 -4.37 -8.42 -28.48
N SER A 142 -4.35 -8.30 -27.16
CA SER A 142 -5.54 -8.25 -26.32
C SER A 142 -5.67 -6.84 -25.76
N ILE A 143 -6.75 -6.13 -26.05
CA ILE A 143 -6.98 -4.76 -25.58
C ILE A 143 -8.18 -4.76 -24.65
N ARG A 144 -7.95 -4.43 -23.37
CA ARG A 144 -8.98 -4.42 -22.33
C ARG A 144 -10.09 -3.44 -22.69
N LYS A 145 -11.36 -3.78 -22.45
CA LYS A 145 -12.48 -2.86 -22.71
C LYS A 145 -12.43 -1.63 -21.83
N GLU A 146 -12.28 -1.85 -20.53
CA GLU A 146 -12.15 -0.80 -19.51
C GLU A 146 -10.71 -0.73 -19.02
N SER A 147 -10.15 0.47 -18.93
CA SER A 147 -8.76 0.67 -18.49
C SER A 147 -8.54 0.15 -17.07
N ARG A 148 -7.40 -0.50 -16.81
CA ARG A 148 -6.95 -0.96 -15.49
C ARG A 148 -5.56 -0.39 -15.20
N LYS A 149 -5.46 0.40 -14.13
CA LYS A 149 -4.19 1.01 -13.67
C LYS A 149 -3.45 0.18 -12.63
N CYS A 150 -4.14 -0.75 -11.96
CA CYS A 150 -3.57 -1.59 -10.91
C CYS A 150 -4.19 -2.99 -10.94
N GLY A 151 -3.37 -4.03 -10.75
CA GLY A 151 -3.80 -5.42 -10.60
C GLY A 151 -2.84 -6.42 -11.24
N ARG A 152 -3.25 -7.69 -11.23
CA ARG A 152 -2.56 -8.81 -11.90
C ARG A 152 -3.10 -9.01 -13.31
N ILE A 153 -2.20 -9.15 -14.28
CA ILE A 153 -2.46 -9.69 -15.62
C ILE A 153 -2.08 -11.17 -15.60
N ASP A 154 -3.05 -12.06 -15.79
CA ASP A 154 -2.79 -13.47 -16.12
C ASP A 154 -2.40 -13.57 -17.61
N ILE A 155 -1.09 -13.53 -17.89
CA ILE A 155 -0.56 -13.50 -19.25
C ILE A 155 -0.78 -14.84 -19.96
N THR A 156 -0.70 -15.95 -19.23
CA THR A 156 -0.96 -17.28 -19.78
C THR A 156 -2.40 -17.42 -20.27
N ALA A 157 -3.39 -16.87 -19.56
CA ALA A 157 -4.79 -16.87 -20.04
C ALA A 157 -4.95 -16.17 -21.41
N HIS A 158 -4.21 -15.08 -21.65
CA HIS A 158 -4.19 -14.42 -22.95
C HIS A 158 -3.57 -15.31 -24.03
N PHE A 159 -2.45 -15.96 -23.74
CA PHE A 159 -1.77 -16.87 -24.66
C PHE A 159 -2.67 -18.05 -25.05
N GLU A 160 -3.33 -18.67 -24.08
CA GLU A 160 -4.28 -19.76 -24.31
C GLU A 160 -5.49 -19.31 -25.15
N GLN A 161 -6.01 -18.11 -24.90
CA GLN A 161 -7.11 -17.57 -25.69
C GLN A 161 -6.67 -17.30 -27.14
N TRP A 162 -5.46 -16.80 -27.37
CA TRP A 162 -4.91 -16.62 -28.71
C TRP A 162 -4.75 -17.96 -29.45
N GLU A 163 -4.26 -19.00 -28.77
CA GLU A 163 -4.13 -20.32 -29.37
C GLU A 163 -5.48 -20.93 -29.79
N LYS A 164 -6.55 -20.73 -28.98
CA LYS A 164 -7.92 -21.12 -29.36
C LYS A 164 -8.41 -20.44 -30.64
N LEU A 165 -7.86 -19.27 -30.98
CA LEU A 165 -8.16 -18.51 -32.20
C LEU A 165 -7.21 -18.84 -33.36
N GLY A 166 -6.27 -19.78 -33.17
CA GLY A 166 -5.26 -20.16 -34.16
C GLY A 166 -4.04 -19.22 -34.20
N MET A 167 -3.93 -18.29 -33.26
CA MET A 167 -2.82 -17.35 -33.12
C MET A 167 -1.69 -18.01 -32.30
N LYS A 168 -0.90 -18.86 -32.95
CA LYS A 168 0.16 -19.64 -32.29
C LYS A 168 1.36 -18.79 -31.92
N LEU A 169 1.78 -18.86 -30.66
CA LEU A 169 3.05 -18.32 -30.19
C LEU A 169 4.20 -19.29 -30.43
N GLY A 170 5.40 -18.75 -30.61
CA GLY A 170 6.63 -19.52 -30.67
C GLY A 170 7.25 -19.76 -29.30
N ARG A 171 8.57 -19.97 -29.30
CA ARG A 171 9.36 -20.01 -28.07
C ARG A 171 9.51 -18.60 -27.52
N ILE A 172 9.19 -18.39 -26.25
CA ILE A 172 9.11 -17.06 -25.67
C ILE A 172 10.53 -16.48 -25.51
N ASN A 173 10.73 -15.27 -26.04
CA ASN A 173 11.97 -14.52 -25.92
C ASN A 173 11.94 -13.62 -24.69
N ASP A 174 10.84 -12.92 -24.45
CA ASP A 174 10.64 -12.12 -23.25
C ASP A 174 9.17 -11.85 -22.93
N VAL A 175 8.92 -11.47 -21.68
CA VAL A 175 7.64 -10.96 -21.18
C VAL A 175 7.94 -9.82 -20.21
N LYS A 176 7.49 -8.61 -20.51
CA LYS A 176 7.80 -7.40 -19.74
C LYS A 176 6.56 -6.54 -19.53
N LEU A 177 6.52 -5.81 -18.41
CA LEU A 177 5.65 -4.65 -18.30
C LEU A 177 6.24 -3.52 -19.14
N SER A 178 5.40 -2.83 -19.89
CA SER A 178 5.84 -1.90 -20.94
C SER A 178 4.91 -0.69 -21.08
N VAL A 179 5.51 0.44 -21.44
CA VAL A 179 4.82 1.61 -21.98
C VAL A 179 5.36 1.86 -23.37
N VAL A 180 4.46 1.85 -24.35
CA VAL A 180 4.72 2.27 -25.73
C VAL A 180 3.91 3.52 -25.99
N VAL A 181 4.52 4.55 -26.59
CA VAL A 181 3.84 5.78 -27.00
C VAL A 181 4.38 6.28 -28.32
N GLY A 182 3.55 6.99 -29.07
CA GLY A 182 4.04 7.72 -30.23
C GLY A 182 3.18 8.90 -30.63
N SER A 183 3.77 9.74 -31.47
CA SER A 183 3.22 11.00 -31.97
C SER A 183 3.61 11.18 -33.43
N ASN A 184 2.62 11.37 -34.31
CA ASN A 184 2.81 11.63 -35.72
C ASN A 184 3.52 12.97 -35.97
N ILE A 185 3.44 13.90 -35.01
CA ILE A 185 4.13 15.19 -35.06
C ILE A 185 5.41 15.21 -34.23
N SER A 186 5.84 14.06 -33.69
CA SER A 186 7.08 13.92 -32.89
C SER A 186 7.13 14.81 -31.65
N ARG A 187 5.99 14.99 -30.97
CA ARG A 187 5.87 15.87 -29.80
C ARG A 187 5.32 15.17 -28.57
N ALA A 188 5.30 13.83 -28.54
CA ALA A 188 4.82 13.12 -27.35
C ALA A 188 5.64 13.54 -26.13
N VAL A 189 4.94 14.04 -25.11
CA VAL A 189 5.48 14.31 -23.78
C VAL A 189 4.67 13.49 -22.79
N GLY A 190 5.32 12.93 -21.79
CA GLY A 190 4.62 12.21 -20.73
C GLY A 190 5.55 11.44 -19.81
N GLU A 191 4.95 11.01 -18.72
CA GLU A 191 5.58 10.17 -17.71
C GLU A 191 4.60 9.07 -17.30
N VAL A 192 5.10 7.85 -17.18
CA VAL A 192 4.39 6.72 -16.57
C VAL A 192 5.28 6.14 -15.49
N ASP A 193 4.80 6.12 -14.26
CA ASP A 193 5.48 5.52 -13.12
C ASP A 193 4.81 4.19 -12.80
N PHE A 194 5.50 3.07 -13.03
CA PHE A 194 5.06 1.77 -12.53
C PHE A 194 5.43 1.68 -11.07
N VAL A 195 4.62 2.29 -10.18
CA VAL A 195 4.84 2.31 -8.73
C VAL A 195 4.90 0.90 -8.12
N TYR A 196 4.33 -0.09 -8.79
CA TYR A 196 4.61 -1.50 -8.57
C TYR A 196 4.77 -2.23 -9.90
N ALA A 197 5.75 -3.12 -10.00
CA ALA A 197 5.98 -3.93 -11.19
C ALA A 197 6.68 -5.25 -10.83
N LYS A 198 5.99 -6.37 -11.06
CA LYS A 198 6.55 -7.72 -10.94
C LYS A 198 6.08 -8.58 -12.10
N VAL A 199 7.00 -9.28 -12.75
CA VAL A 199 6.68 -10.30 -13.77
C VAL A 199 7.25 -11.62 -13.29
N GLY A 200 6.44 -12.67 -13.25
CA GLY A 200 6.82 -13.95 -12.65
C GLY A 200 6.30 -15.16 -13.41
N VAL A 201 6.84 -16.33 -13.07
CA VAL A 201 6.37 -17.64 -13.52
C VAL A 201 6.01 -18.46 -12.29
N GLU A 202 4.78 -18.95 -12.18
CA GLU A 202 4.38 -19.79 -11.06
C GLU A 202 5.11 -21.14 -11.11
N GLY A 203 5.64 -21.57 -9.96
CA GLY A 203 6.28 -22.88 -9.80
C GLY A 203 7.76 -22.99 -10.23
N ASN A 204 8.36 -21.99 -10.86
CA ASN A 204 9.81 -21.97 -11.15
C ASN A 204 10.57 -21.29 -10.00
N ASN A 205 10.88 -22.06 -8.96
CA ASN A 205 11.87 -21.68 -7.95
C ASN A 205 13.27 -21.71 -8.58
N SER A 206 13.75 -20.52 -8.98
CA SER A 206 15.18 -20.22 -9.02
C SER A 206 15.59 -19.50 -7.73
N ASP A 207 15.21 -20.09 -6.61
CA ASP A 207 15.80 -19.85 -5.29
C ASP A 207 16.33 -21.23 -4.80
N PRO A 208 17.55 -21.35 -4.23
CA PRO A 208 18.17 -22.64 -3.99
C PRO A 208 17.51 -23.40 -2.82
N MET A 209 17.02 -24.62 -3.12
CA MET A 209 16.92 -25.85 -2.29
C MET A 209 16.18 -25.75 -0.92
N VAL A 210 15.19 -26.59 -0.55
CA VAL A 210 15.15 -28.07 -0.55
C VAL A 210 13.70 -28.60 -0.50
N ASP A 211 13.58 -29.81 -1.02
CA ASP A 211 12.48 -30.72 -1.35
C ASP A 211 11.69 -31.41 -0.18
N THR A 212 10.47 -31.81 -0.53
CA THR A 212 9.55 -32.89 -0.04
C THR A 212 8.74 -32.86 1.28
N PRO A 213 7.51 -33.45 1.26
CA PRO A 213 6.35 -33.01 2.04
C PRO A 213 6.09 -33.85 3.31
N THR A 214 5.81 -33.16 4.42
CA THR A 214 5.30 -33.78 5.66
C THR A 214 3.80 -33.53 5.81
N SER A 215 3.06 -34.56 6.23
CA SER A 215 1.60 -34.52 6.40
C SER A 215 1.14 -33.57 7.50
N CYS A 216 -0.11 -33.11 7.38
CA CYS A 216 -0.76 -32.13 8.27
C CYS A 216 -0.68 -32.52 9.77
N PRO A 217 -0.25 -31.61 10.68
CA PRO A 217 -0.18 -31.91 12.12
C PRO A 217 -1.57 -32.18 12.72
N SER A 218 -1.73 -33.28 13.46
CA SER A 218 -3.03 -33.72 14.00
C SER A 218 -3.67 -32.70 14.95
N LYS A 219 -2.86 -31.94 15.69
CA LYS A 219 -3.34 -30.88 16.60
C LYS A 219 -4.06 -29.74 15.87
N ILE A 220 -3.70 -29.46 14.63
CA ILE A 220 -4.35 -28.44 13.80
C ILE A 220 -5.73 -28.92 13.33
N LEU A 221 -5.80 -30.20 12.95
CA LEU A 221 -7.07 -30.83 12.55
C LEU A 221 -8.04 -30.91 13.74
N ASP A 222 -7.54 -31.15 14.95
CA ASP A 222 -8.34 -31.16 16.18
C ASP A 222 -8.88 -29.76 16.57
N LEU A 223 -8.18 -28.69 16.15
CA LEU A 223 -8.63 -27.30 16.26
C LEU A 223 -9.61 -26.88 15.14
N GLY A 224 -9.89 -27.78 14.19
CA GLY A 224 -10.87 -27.56 13.12
C GLY A 224 -10.31 -26.88 11.86
N TYR A 225 -8.99 -26.71 11.75
CA TYR A 225 -8.37 -26.05 10.61
C TYR A 225 -7.77 -27.06 9.61
N PRO A 226 -7.97 -26.88 8.29
CA PRO A 226 -7.32 -27.71 7.29
C PRO A 226 -5.85 -27.30 7.12
N CYS A 227 -5.00 -28.18 6.57
CA CYS A 227 -3.71 -27.74 6.03
C CYS A 227 -3.86 -27.29 4.58
N CYS A 228 -3.05 -26.32 4.18
CA CYS A 228 -3.09 -25.78 2.83
C CYS A 228 -2.90 -26.88 1.78
N SER A 229 -3.66 -26.78 0.69
CA SER A 229 -3.65 -27.80 -0.37
C SER A 229 -2.38 -27.76 -1.23
N TYR A 230 -1.73 -26.59 -1.31
CA TYR A 230 -0.49 -26.34 -2.04
C TYR A 230 0.76 -26.53 -1.17
N SER A 231 1.80 -27.13 -1.75
CA SER A 231 3.05 -27.50 -1.05
C SER A 231 4.02 -26.33 -0.84
N ASN A 232 3.83 -25.22 -1.54
CA ASN A 232 4.64 -23.99 -1.49
C ASN A 232 3.91 -22.87 -0.74
N CYS A 233 3.49 -23.17 0.48
CA CYS A 233 2.74 -22.25 1.33
C CYS A 233 3.55 -21.00 1.67
N VAL A 234 3.04 -19.81 1.34
CA VAL A 234 3.65 -18.52 1.72
C VAL A 234 3.00 -18.09 3.04
N GLY A 235 3.78 -18.05 4.12
CA GLY A 235 3.31 -17.70 5.46
C GLY A 235 2.81 -16.25 5.51
N PHE A 236 1.51 -16.10 5.75
CA PHE A 236 0.84 -14.82 5.97
C PHE A 236 0.88 -14.41 7.45
N TYR A 237 1.03 -15.39 8.33
CA TYR A 237 1.01 -15.26 9.78
C TYR A 237 1.74 -16.47 10.39
N SER A 238 2.41 -16.30 11.52
CA SER A 238 3.14 -17.39 12.20
C SER A 238 2.85 -17.36 13.70
N ASP A 239 2.60 -18.53 14.29
CA ASP A 239 2.36 -18.69 15.73
C ASP A 239 3.04 -19.95 16.29
N GLU A 240 2.66 -20.35 17.51
CA GLU A 240 3.20 -21.55 18.18
C GLU A 240 2.88 -22.87 17.45
N TYR A 241 1.93 -22.89 16.51
CA TYR A 241 1.56 -24.03 15.68
C TYR A 241 2.17 -24.01 14.27
N GLY A 242 3.02 -23.02 13.98
CA GLY A 242 3.76 -22.89 12.72
C GLY A 242 3.25 -21.76 11.84
N ASP A 243 3.57 -21.85 10.55
CA ASP A 243 3.19 -20.83 9.57
C ASP A 243 1.78 -21.09 9.04
N TRP A 244 1.02 -20.03 8.78
CA TRP A 244 -0.36 -20.07 8.34
C TRP A 244 -0.55 -19.25 7.06
N SER A 245 -1.47 -19.70 6.21
CA SER A 245 -1.88 -19.02 4.99
C SER A 245 -3.40 -18.99 4.87
N VAL A 246 -3.90 -18.32 3.83
CA VAL A 246 -5.33 -18.21 3.53
C VAL A 246 -5.62 -18.86 2.19
N GLU A 247 -6.56 -19.80 2.16
CA GLU A 247 -7.01 -20.51 0.97
C GLU A 247 -8.54 -20.41 0.84
N ASN A 248 -9.03 -19.90 -0.30
CA ASN A 248 -10.46 -19.69 -0.56
C ASN A 248 -11.21 -18.88 0.51
N GLY A 249 -10.50 -18.01 1.23
CA GLY A 249 -11.05 -17.18 2.30
C GLY A 249 -11.03 -17.81 3.69
N ASP A 250 -10.49 -19.03 3.84
CA ASP A 250 -10.35 -19.75 5.11
C ASP A 250 -8.88 -19.96 5.47
N TRP A 251 -8.58 -19.99 6.77
CA TRP A 251 -7.23 -20.22 7.29
C TRP A 251 -6.79 -21.67 7.10
N CYS A 252 -5.55 -21.86 6.65
CA CYS A 252 -4.93 -23.16 6.52
C CYS A 252 -3.48 -23.14 7.05
N ASN A 253 -3.04 -24.23 7.68
CA ASN A 253 -1.69 -24.31 8.23
C ASN A 253 -0.69 -24.83 7.18
N CYS A 254 0.46 -24.15 7.08
CA CYS A 254 1.58 -24.48 6.20
C CYS A 254 2.39 -25.64 6.80
N ARG A 255 2.54 -26.73 6.04
CA ARG A 255 3.01 -28.04 6.56
C ARG A 255 4.53 -28.13 6.83
N SER A 256 5.10 -27.29 7.71
CA SER A 256 6.52 -27.32 8.04
C SER A 256 6.83 -27.50 9.54
N ARG A 257 7.55 -28.62 9.81
CA ARG A 257 8.29 -29.15 10.98
C ARG A 257 7.90 -28.86 12.45
N ASN A 258 7.84 -29.96 13.21
CA ASN A 258 7.71 -30.08 14.67
C ASN A 258 8.81 -29.37 15.49
N THR A 259 8.39 -28.99 16.70
CA THR A 259 9.09 -28.30 17.81
C THR A 259 10.12 -29.14 18.58
N SER A 260 11.24 -28.51 18.96
CA SER A 260 12.00 -28.64 20.24
C SER A 260 13.51 -28.47 20.04
N GLU A 261 14.11 -27.47 20.68
CA GLU A 261 15.34 -27.62 21.50
C GLU A 261 15.68 -26.29 22.18
N THR A 262 15.75 -26.32 23.52
CA THR A 262 16.15 -25.21 24.40
C THR A 262 17.67 -25.13 24.47
N ASP A 263 18.27 -23.99 24.09
CA ASP A 263 19.68 -23.72 24.35
C ASP A 263 19.83 -22.66 25.47
N SER A 264 20.48 -23.08 26.55
CA SER A 264 20.47 -22.46 27.88
C SER A 264 21.54 -21.37 28.05
N SER A 265 21.74 -20.52 27.04
CA SER A 265 22.78 -19.48 27.05
C SER A 265 22.26 -18.05 26.82
N CYS A 266 20.95 -17.88 26.72
CA CYS A 266 20.31 -16.59 26.45
C CYS A 266 19.52 -16.06 27.67
N PRO A 267 19.65 -14.78 28.06
CA PRO A 267 18.85 -14.20 29.12
C PRO A 267 17.35 -14.29 28.78
N PRO A 268 16.50 -14.96 29.61
CA PRO A 268 15.10 -15.21 29.28
C PRO A 268 14.27 -13.94 29.01
N LYS A 269 14.60 -12.85 29.71
CA LYS A 269 13.93 -11.55 29.56
C LYS A 269 14.15 -10.87 28.21
N ILE A 270 15.14 -11.29 27.44
CA ILE A 270 15.46 -10.76 26.11
C ILE A 270 14.78 -11.60 25.02
N LEU A 271 14.69 -12.91 25.23
CA LEU A 271 13.90 -13.82 24.38
C LEU A 271 12.40 -13.47 24.42
N GLU A 272 11.87 -13.08 25.58
CA GLU A 272 10.49 -12.59 25.73
C GLU A 272 10.20 -11.27 24.97
N GLN A 273 11.25 -10.52 24.63
CA GLN A 273 11.15 -9.28 23.83
C GLN A 273 11.37 -9.52 22.33
N GLY A 274 11.48 -10.80 21.91
CA GLY A 274 11.59 -11.18 20.50
C GLY A 274 13.00 -11.11 19.89
N PHE A 275 14.04 -10.84 20.70
CA PHE A 275 15.43 -10.83 20.24
C PHE A 275 16.09 -12.21 20.36
N LYS A 276 17.02 -12.51 19.45
CA LYS A 276 17.76 -13.79 19.40
C LYS A 276 19.15 -13.64 20.03
N CYS A 277 19.73 -14.75 20.50
CA CYS A 277 21.16 -14.78 20.82
C CYS A 277 22.00 -14.81 19.54
N CYS A 278 23.17 -14.15 19.56
CA CYS A 278 24.08 -14.22 18.42
C CYS A 278 24.57 -15.65 18.22
N SER A 279 24.58 -16.10 16.97
CA SER A 279 25.03 -17.44 16.60
C SER A 279 26.52 -17.62 16.86
N ASN A 280 27.29 -16.52 16.82
CA ASN A 280 28.71 -16.49 17.11
C ASN A 280 29.00 -16.18 18.59
N THR A 281 29.68 -17.10 19.27
CA THR A 281 30.11 -16.95 20.67
C THR A 281 31.23 -15.93 20.88
N ASN A 282 31.89 -15.49 19.80
CA ASN A 282 32.83 -14.37 19.78
C ASN A 282 32.27 -13.26 18.87
N CYS A 283 31.08 -12.76 19.19
CA CYS A 283 30.42 -11.68 18.46
C CYS A 283 31.19 -10.35 18.56
N GLU A 284 31.09 -9.52 17.51
CA GLU A 284 31.64 -8.18 17.49
C GLU A 284 30.65 -7.21 18.17
N ILE A 285 31.08 -6.59 19.27
CA ILE A 285 30.22 -5.72 20.07
C ILE A 285 30.05 -4.38 19.34
N LEU A 286 28.85 -4.13 18.85
CA LEU A 286 28.49 -2.91 18.13
C LEU A 286 27.81 -1.88 19.05
N PHE A 287 27.16 -2.35 20.11
CA PHE A 287 26.39 -1.51 21.01
C PHE A 287 26.33 -2.13 22.41
N VAL A 288 26.29 -1.31 23.45
CA VAL A 288 26.20 -1.76 24.86
C VAL A 288 25.16 -0.91 25.58
N ASP A 289 24.23 -1.56 26.25
CA ASP A 289 23.20 -0.92 27.07
C ASP A 289 22.99 -1.65 28.40
N ASP A 290 21.91 -1.32 29.10
CA ASP A 290 21.54 -1.91 30.39
C ASP A 290 21.11 -3.39 30.27
N TYR A 291 20.87 -3.90 29.06
CA TYR A 291 20.49 -5.28 28.77
C TYR A 291 21.66 -6.17 28.36
N GLY A 292 22.74 -5.58 27.82
CA GLY A 292 23.99 -6.27 27.58
C GLY A 292 24.79 -5.72 26.41
N GLU A 293 25.69 -6.55 25.90
CA GLU A 293 26.48 -6.28 24.70
C GLU A 293 25.73 -6.82 23.48
N TRP A 294 25.60 -6.02 22.43
CA TRP A 294 24.78 -6.30 21.25
C TRP A 294 25.61 -6.32 19.98
N SER A 295 25.19 -7.18 19.05
CA SER A 295 25.71 -7.28 17.69
C SER A 295 24.57 -7.37 16.67
N ILE A 296 24.91 -7.41 15.38
CA ILE A 296 23.95 -7.54 14.29
C ILE A 296 24.34 -8.74 13.42
N GLU A 297 23.43 -9.71 13.29
CA GLU A 297 23.57 -10.87 12.40
C GLU A 297 22.40 -10.88 11.41
N LYS A 298 22.69 -11.01 10.11
CA LYS A 298 21.68 -11.06 9.02
C LYS A 298 20.65 -9.91 9.07
N GLN A 299 21.11 -8.70 9.40
CA GLN A 299 20.29 -7.48 9.52
C GLN A 299 19.29 -7.48 10.70
N GLU A 300 19.40 -8.43 11.64
CA GLU A 300 18.66 -8.45 12.90
C GLU A 300 19.60 -8.24 14.11
N TRP A 301 19.10 -7.59 15.16
CA TRP A 301 19.83 -7.42 16.42
C TRP A 301 19.89 -8.74 17.20
N CYS A 302 21.08 -9.08 17.70
CA CYS A 302 21.30 -10.23 18.55
C CYS A 302 22.14 -9.86 19.78
N ILE A 303 21.92 -10.55 20.89
CA ILE A 303 22.66 -10.32 22.14
C ILE A 303 23.88 -11.25 22.24
N CYS A 304 25.01 -10.67 22.64
CA CYS A 304 26.29 -11.35 22.82
C CYS A 304 26.35 -12.11 24.16
N SER A 305 26.58 -13.42 24.12
CA SER A 305 26.72 -14.23 25.34
C SER A 305 28.14 -14.14 25.92
N ASN A 306 28.46 -13.07 26.64
CA ASN A 306 29.66 -13.02 27.48
C ASN A 306 29.30 -13.33 28.94
N ASN A 307 29.82 -14.45 29.46
CA ASN A 307 29.72 -14.84 30.86
C ASN A 307 30.38 -13.79 31.76
N ASN A 308 29.60 -12.84 32.30
CA ASN A 308 29.82 -12.25 33.61
C ASN A 308 28.56 -11.52 34.09
N ALA A 309 27.81 -12.18 34.97
CA ALA A 309 26.62 -11.64 35.62
C ALA A 309 26.99 -10.54 36.64
N ILE A 310 26.27 -9.42 36.61
CA ILE A 310 26.10 -8.56 37.79
C ILE A 310 24.61 -8.31 37.99
N THR A 311 24.14 -8.70 39.17
CA THR A 311 22.76 -8.58 39.66
C THR A 311 22.60 -7.27 40.42
N THR A 312 21.50 -6.54 40.17
CA THR A 312 20.93 -5.63 41.18
C THR A 312 19.40 -5.57 41.09
N THR A 313 18.79 -5.86 42.23
CA THR A 313 17.36 -5.89 42.56
C THR A 313 16.85 -4.47 42.89
N ALA A 314 15.62 -4.14 42.48
CA ALA A 314 14.80 -3.14 43.16
C ALA A 314 13.31 -3.49 43.06
N THR A 315 12.65 -3.35 44.19
CA THR A 315 11.32 -3.81 44.60
C THR A 315 10.17 -2.93 44.11
N ASP A 316 9.09 -3.58 43.66
CA ASP A 316 7.84 -2.97 43.22
C ASP A 316 6.80 -2.91 44.35
N THR A 317 6.05 -1.82 44.46
CA THR A 317 4.95 -1.67 45.44
C THR A 317 3.66 -1.35 44.67
N SER A 318 2.79 -2.35 44.52
CA SER A 318 1.49 -2.22 43.86
C SER A 318 0.39 -1.83 44.87
N THR A 319 -0.50 -0.92 44.49
CA THR A 319 -1.75 -0.61 45.20
C THR A 319 -2.92 -0.89 44.28
N THR A 320 -3.78 -1.81 44.70
CA THR A 320 -4.96 -2.32 43.99
C THR A 320 -6.14 -1.34 44.10
N ILE A 321 -6.83 -1.05 42.99
CA ILE A 321 -8.20 -0.51 43.00
C ILE A 321 -9.11 -1.50 42.28
N THR A 322 -10.13 -1.95 43.00
CA THR A 322 -11.15 -2.90 42.56
C THR A 322 -12.35 -2.15 42.00
N THR A 323 -12.84 -2.52 40.83
CA THR A 323 -14.19 -2.15 40.38
C THR A 323 -14.86 -3.32 39.66
N SER A 324 -16.10 -3.56 40.08
CA SER A 324 -16.93 -4.74 39.85
C SER A 324 -17.47 -4.81 38.42
N ILE A 325 -17.40 -6.00 37.79
CA ILE A 325 -18.02 -6.29 36.50
C ILE A 325 -19.34 -7.03 36.74
N VAL A 326 -20.43 -6.50 36.19
CA VAL A 326 -21.73 -7.17 36.09
C VAL A 326 -21.72 -8.06 34.84
N SER A 327 -22.06 -9.34 35.01
CA SER A 327 -22.15 -10.35 33.95
C SER A 327 -23.44 -10.22 33.14
N ILE A 328 -23.33 -10.25 31.81
CA ILE A 328 -24.46 -10.53 30.89
C ILE A 328 -24.09 -11.77 30.06
N GLU A 329 -25.05 -12.68 29.95
CA GLU A 329 -24.95 -13.99 29.31
C GLU A 329 -24.71 -13.93 27.79
N THR A 330 -23.94 -14.91 27.32
CA THR A 330 -23.57 -15.17 25.93
C THR A 330 -24.68 -15.85 25.13
N THR A 331 -24.93 -15.40 23.91
CA THR A 331 -25.38 -16.28 22.81
C THR A 331 -24.72 -15.91 21.48
N GLU A 332 -24.14 -16.96 20.87
CA GLU A 332 -23.73 -17.18 19.47
C GLU A 332 -22.46 -16.51 18.90
N ASN A 333 -21.51 -17.40 18.61
CA ASN A 333 -20.30 -17.30 17.80
C ASN A 333 -20.36 -16.30 16.63
N LYS A 334 -19.57 -15.23 16.75
CA LYS A 334 -18.93 -14.57 15.61
C LYS A 334 -17.45 -14.31 15.93
N ASN A 335 -16.62 -14.62 14.95
CA ASN A 335 -15.16 -14.50 14.95
C ASN A 335 -14.75 -13.00 15.11
N PRO A 336 -13.81 -12.60 15.97
CA PRO A 336 -13.69 -11.19 16.41
C PRO A 336 -12.86 -10.26 15.52
N PHE A 337 -12.35 -10.67 14.35
CA PHE A 337 -11.39 -9.86 13.57
C PHE A 337 -11.63 -9.78 12.05
N LYS A 338 -12.88 -9.89 11.58
CA LYS A 338 -13.29 -9.20 10.35
C LYS A 338 -13.88 -7.86 10.81
N SER A 339 -13.37 -6.73 10.34
CA SER A 339 -14.00 -5.44 10.63
C SER A 339 -15.32 -5.35 9.86
N ASP A 340 -16.38 -5.87 10.48
CA ASP A 340 -17.75 -5.90 9.96
C ASP A 340 -18.23 -4.49 9.52
N PHE A 341 -17.64 -3.44 10.09
CA PHE A 341 -17.94 -2.04 9.78
C PHE A 341 -17.48 -1.58 8.39
N CYS A 342 -16.60 -2.28 7.66
CA CYS A 342 -16.25 -1.85 6.30
C CYS A 342 -17.35 -2.16 5.27
N TRP A 343 -18.22 -3.13 5.58
CA TRP A 343 -19.25 -3.62 4.66
C TRP A 343 -20.68 -3.35 5.17
N ASN A 344 -20.85 -3.09 6.47
CA ASN A 344 -22.12 -2.74 7.10
C ASN A 344 -21.97 -1.41 7.85
N ASN A 345 -21.83 -0.32 7.10
CA ASN A 345 -21.68 1.04 7.62
C ASN A 345 -22.77 1.96 7.05
N ASP A 346 -23.58 2.52 7.94
CA ASP A 346 -24.60 3.52 7.62
C ASP A 346 -24.64 4.49 8.80
N HIS A 347 -24.99 5.75 8.53
CA HIS A 347 -25.21 6.71 9.62
C HIS A 347 -26.42 6.31 10.47
N THR A 348 -26.22 6.27 11.79
CA THR A 348 -27.25 5.90 12.76
C THR A 348 -27.36 6.92 13.90
N GLY A 349 -28.50 6.87 14.58
CA GLY A 349 -28.81 7.77 15.69
C GLY A 349 -29.21 9.19 15.24
N LYS A 350 -29.25 10.11 16.20
CA LYS A 350 -29.58 11.52 15.91
C LYS A 350 -28.40 12.20 15.21
N SER A 351 -28.65 13.38 14.63
CA SER A 351 -27.58 14.20 14.06
C SER A 351 -27.69 15.68 14.42
N VAL A 352 -26.54 16.35 14.36
CA VAL A 352 -26.39 17.79 14.49
C VAL A 352 -25.67 18.36 13.26
N LYS A 353 -26.31 19.34 12.62
CA LYS A 353 -25.75 20.05 11.47
C LYS A 353 -25.12 21.37 11.91
N VAL A 354 -23.90 21.62 11.42
CA VAL A 354 -23.10 22.80 11.72
C VAL A 354 -22.69 23.46 10.40
N THR A 355 -22.76 24.79 10.32
CA THR A 355 -22.50 25.56 9.08
C THR A 355 -21.50 26.70 9.27
N SER A 356 -20.78 26.70 10.39
CA SER A 356 -19.77 27.70 10.75
C SER A 356 -18.76 27.08 11.73
N ASP A 357 -17.61 27.72 11.92
CA ASP A 357 -16.61 27.30 12.89
C ASP A 357 -17.25 26.96 14.24
N ASN A 358 -17.09 25.70 14.65
CA ASN A 358 -17.68 25.20 15.88
C ASN A 358 -16.94 23.93 16.34
N ALA A 359 -16.79 23.79 17.64
CA ALA A 359 -16.42 22.54 18.27
C ALA A 359 -17.46 22.27 19.36
N GLY A 360 -17.88 21.02 19.49
CA GLY A 360 -18.95 20.70 20.40
C GLY A 360 -19.03 19.22 20.73
N HIS A 361 -19.88 18.94 21.71
CA HIS A 361 -20.19 17.60 22.16
C HIS A 361 -21.63 17.26 21.77
N PHE A 362 -21.83 16.10 21.16
CA PHE A 362 -23.15 15.59 20.81
C PHE A 362 -23.26 14.11 21.16
N ASP A 363 -24.07 13.82 22.18
CA ASP A 363 -24.49 12.47 22.58
C ASP A 363 -23.32 11.48 22.79
N GLY A 364 -22.25 11.93 23.44
CA GLY A 364 -21.07 11.09 23.73
C GLY A 364 -19.94 11.20 22.71
N VAL A 365 -20.10 11.99 21.65
CA VAL A 365 -19.08 12.20 20.60
C VAL A 365 -18.69 13.67 20.51
N ASP A 366 -17.39 13.95 20.45
CA ASP A 366 -16.86 15.29 20.26
C ASP A 366 -16.55 15.57 18.79
N TYR A 367 -17.04 16.68 18.26
CA TYR A 367 -16.90 17.06 16.87
C TYR A 367 -16.24 18.44 16.70
N GLY A 368 -15.67 18.66 15.52
CA GLY A 368 -15.10 19.94 15.11
C GLY A 368 -15.34 20.25 13.64
N LEU A 369 -15.67 21.52 13.36
CA LEU A 369 -15.73 22.12 12.03
C LEU A 369 -14.92 23.43 12.05
N SER A 370 -14.00 23.56 11.12
CA SER A 370 -13.23 24.79 10.87
C SER A 370 -13.25 25.12 9.39
N ILE A 371 -13.56 26.36 9.03
CA ILE A 371 -13.73 26.82 7.65
C ILE A 371 -12.94 28.13 7.45
N ASP A 372 -11.99 28.13 6.52
CA ASP A 372 -11.40 29.36 5.98
C ASP A 372 -12.03 29.70 4.63
N ARG A 373 -12.89 30.74 4.64
CA ARG A 373 -13.60 31.27 3.47
C ARG A 373 -14.51 30.24 2.77
N GLY A 374 -15.38 30.73 1.89
CA GLY A 374 -16.34 29.87 1.18
C GLY A 374 -17.51 29.44 2.08
N GLU A 375 -18.21 28.39 1.64
CA GLU A 375 -19.34 27.80 2.35
C GLU A 375 -18.99 26.37 2.74
N GLY A 376 -19.03 26.05 4.03
CA GLY A 376 -18.76 24.72 4.55
C GLY A 376 -19.85 24.30 5.55
N GLU A 377 -20.15 23.02 5.57
CA GLU A 377 -21.06 22.44 6.55
C GLU A 377 -20.66 21.00 6.89
N ALA A 378 -20.96 20.59 8.12
CA ALA A 378 -20.79 19.22 8.56
C ALA A 378 -22.06 18.75 9.27
N ASN A 379 -22.45 17.50 9.04
CA ASN A 379 -23.50 16.82 9.78
C ASN A 379 -22.88 15.67 10.57
N PHE A 380 -22.91 15.77 11.90
CA PHE A 380 -22.34 14.77 12.81
C PHE A 380 -23.46 13.91 13.40
N PHE A 381 -23.22 12.60 13.50
CA PHE A 381 -24.20 11.64 14.00
C PHE A 381 -23.79 11.10 15.37
N GLU A 382 -24.77 10.63 16.15
CA GLU A 382 -24.62 10.06 17.50
C GLU A 382 -23.70 8.84 17.54
N ASP A 383 -23.59 8.09 16.44
CA ASP A 383 -22.68 6.95 16.32
C ASP A 383 -21.23 7.32 15.97
N GLY A 384 -20.95 8.61 15.80
CA GLY A 384 -19.64 9.17 15.49
C GLY A 384 -19.37 9.39 14.00
N SER A 385 -20.17 8.80 13.12
CA SER A 385 -20.12 9.02 11.67
C SER A 385 -20.43 10.49 11.31
N PHE A 386 -20.01 10.95 10.13
CA PHE A 386 -20.25 12.34 9.72
C PHE A 386 -20.15 12.57 8.21
N ILE A 387 -20.81 13.62 7.73
CA ILE A 387 -20.71 14.11 6.35
C ILE A 387 -20.13 15.52 6.38
N CYS A 388 -19.10 15.78 5.57
CA CYS A 388 -18.46 17.07 5.39
C CYS A 388 -18.72 17.58 3.95
N SER A 389 -19.34 18.74 3.81
CA SER A 389 -19.61 19.37 2.52
C SER A 389 -18.96 20.75 2.45
N PHE A 390 -18.32 21.04 1.34
CA PHE A 390 -17.61 22.29 1.14
C PHE A 390 -17.78 22.82 -0.28
N ASN A 391 -17.85 24.14 -0.39
CA ASN A 391 -18.01 24.84 -1.64
C ASN A 391 -17.15 26.11 -1.66
N LYS A 392 -16.15 26.12 -2.52
CA LYS A 392 -15.16 27.19 -2.67
C LYS A 392 -14.46 27.56 -1.36
N THR A 393 -14.19 26.58 -0.51
CA THR A 393 -13.46 26.78 0.76
C THR A 393 -11.96 26.82 0.51
N TYR A 394 -11.24 27.72 1.17
CA TYR A 394 -9.77 27.77 1.05
C TYR A 394 -9.11 26.72 1.94
N ASP A 395 -9.73 26.44 3.07
CA ASP A 395 -9.36 25.37 3.98
C ASP A 395 -10.61 24.94 4.73
N ILE A 396 -10.87 23.64 4.81
CA ILE A 396 -11.94 23.11 5.65
C ILE A 396 -11.44 21.87 6.38
N ILE A 397 -11.76 21.78 7.66
CA ILE A 397 -11.48 20.61 8.50
C ILE A 397 -12.80 20.17 9.14
N CYS A 398 -13.15 18.91 8.95
CA CYS A 398 -14.28 18.25 9.60
C CYS A 398 -13.76 17.01 10.33
N GLY A 399 -14.10 16.84 11.61
CA GLY A 399 -13.69 15.66 12.35
C GLY A 399 -14.56 15.31 13.54
N SER A 400 -14.51 14.04 13.93
CA SER A 400 -15.30 13.42 14.99
C SER A 400 -14.43 12.46 15.80
N GLY A 401 -14.53 12.48 17.13
CA GLY A 401 -13.72 11.63 18.01
C GLY A 401 -13.78 12.05 19.47
N LEU A 402 -12.60 12.10 20.12
CA LEU A 402 -12.46 12.37 21.55
C LEU A 402 -11.81 13.74 21.79
N ASP A 403 -12.34 14.50 22.73
CA ASP A 403 -11.67 15.63 23.38
C ASP A 403 -11.10 15.22 24.74
N PHE A 404 -9.94 15.78 25.07
CA PHE A 404 -9.23 15.54 26.32
C PHE A 404 -9.04 16.86 27.09
N ASP A 405 -8.79 16.76 28.39
CA ASP A 405 -8.59 17.91 29.26
C ASP A 405 -7.22 18.59 29.13
N GLY A 406 -6.33 18.07 28.27
CA GLY A 406 -4.97 18.59 28.11
C GLY A 406 -4.04 18.28 29.27
N LEU A 407 -4.40 17.35 30.19
CA LEU A 407 -3.59 17.03 31.37
C LEU A 407 -2.73 15.78 31.22
N SER A 408 -3.16 14.83 30.38
CA SER A 408 -2.54 13.51 30.23
C SER A 408 -1.80 13.34 28.91
N THR A 409 -0.65 12.69 28.95
CA THR A 409 0.06 12.20 27.76
C THR A 409 -0.61 10.94 27.22
N TYR A 410 -0.35 10.58 25.96
CA TYR A 410 -0.92 9.36 25.37
C TYR A 410 -0.55 8.09 26.16
N LYS A 411 0.66 8.03 26.74
CA LYS A 411 1.13 6.92 27.59
C LYS A 411 0.33 6.75 28.88
N GLN A 412 -0.32 7.81 29.36
CA GLN A 412 -1.13 7.78 30.59
C GLN A 412 -2.60 7.44 30.29
N LEU A 413 -3.06 7.65 29.06
CA LEU A 413 -4.45 7.45 28.65
C LEU A 413 -4.73 5.99 28.29
N GLY A 414 -3.81 5.31 27.59
CA GLY A 414 -3.99 3.96 27.09
C GLY A 414 -3.72 3.86 25.59
N ASN A 415 -4.08 2.72 24.98
CA ASN A 415 -3.85 2.50 23.56
C ASN A 415 -4.98 3.13 22.73
N LEU A 416 -4.66 4.14 21.94
CA LEU A 416 -5.64 4.83 21.11
C LEU A 416 -5.78 4.16 19.74
N TYR A 417 -7.02 4.03 19.29
CA TYR A 417 -7.37 3.51 17.97
C TYR A 417 -8.39 4.41 17.28
N GLY A 418 -8.31 4.48 15.95
CA GLY A 418 -9.25 5.21 15.10
C GLY A 418 -9.79 4.32 13.99
N GLU A 419 -11.08 4.03 13.99
CA GLU A 419 -11.76 3.30 12.92
C GLU A 419 -12.44 4.28 11.98
N PHE A 420 -12.27 4.07 10.68
CA PHE A 420 -12.96 4.86 9.69
C PHE A 420 -13.35 4.06 8.45
N SER A 421 -14.42 4.51 7.79
CA SER A 421 -14.80 4.14 6.44
C SER A 421 -15.31 5.40 5.77
N PHE A 422 -14.78 5.75 4.60
CA PHE A 422 -15.21 6.96 3.92
C PHE A 422 -15.35 6.79 2.41
N SER A 423 -16.17 7.66 1.84
CA SER A 423 -16.26 7.89 0.40
C SER A 423 -16.26 9.39 0.12
N SER A 424 -16.00 9.77 -1.13
CA SER A 424 -16.03 11.18 -1.54
C SER A 424 -16.75 11.34 -2.87
N LYS A 425 -17.33 12.51 -3.08
CA LYS A 425 -18.13 12.82 -4.26
C LYS A 425 -17.91 14.26 -4.70
N ASP A 426 -17.86 14.45 -6.01
CA ASP A 426 -17.82 15.77 -6.66
C ASP A 426 -16.68 16.67 -6.15
N VAL A 427 -15.55 16.06 -5.73
CA VAL A 427 -14.36 16.78 -5.27
C VAL A 427 -13.67 17.46 -6.46
N MET A 428 -13.43 18.76 -6.33
CA MET A 428 -12.79 19.57 -7.36
C MET A 428 -12.03 20.77 -6.77
N ASN A 429 -10.99 21.18 -7.50
CA ASN A 429 -10.14 22.34 -7.20
C ASN A 429 -9.45 22.28 -5.82
N GLU A 430 -9.22 21.08 -5.29
CA GLU A 430 -8.42 20.83 -4.10
C GLU A 430 -6.92 20.85 -4.45
N ASP A 431 -6.15 21.70 -3.77
CA ASP A 431 -4.68 21.72 -3.89
C ASP A 431 -4.03 20.72 -2.93
N TYR A 432 -4.66 20.50 -1.77
CA TYR A 432 -4.27 19.50 -0.79
C TYR A 432 -5.49 18.93 -0.07
N SER A 433 -5.34 17.70 0.44
CA SER A 433 -6.32 17.09 1.33
C SER A 433 -5.67 16.00 2.18
N PHE A 434 -6.28 15.72 3.32
CA PHE A 434 -5.84 14.68 4.25
C PHE A 434 -7.06 13.96 4.81
N VAL A 435 -7.01 12.64 4.88
CA VAL A 435 -8.02 11.79 5.51
C VAL A 435 -7.33 10.79 6.41
N GLY A 436 -7.83 10.65 7.64
CA GLY A 436 -7.28 9.71 8.62
C GLY A 436 -7.58 10.18 10.04
N VAL A 437 -6.54 10.32 10.86
CA VAL A 437 -6.63 10.82 12.25
C VAL A 437 -5.88 12.13 12.41
N HIS A 438 -6.49 13.09 13.09
CA HIS A 438 -5.94 14.41 13.39
C HIS A 438 -6.13 14.74 14.87
N GLY A 439 -5.27 15.60 15.40
CA GLY A 439 -5.57 16.31 16.63
C GLY A 439 -4.44 17.19 17.12
N TRP A 440 -4.56 17.62 18.38
CA TRP A 440 -3.62 18.53 19.02
C TRP A 440 -3.04 17.98 20.32
N SER A 441 -1.82 18.42 20.64
CA SER A 441 -1.24 18.28 21.98
C SER A 441 -0.66 19.60 22.49
N ARG A 442 -0.51 19.70 23.81
CA ARG A 442 0.03 20.85 24.53
C ARG A 442 1.31 20.47 25.27
N GLU A 443 2.22 21.43 25.41
CA GLU A 443 3.50 21.25 26.12
C GLU A 443 4.35 20.06 25.59
N PRO A 444 4.77 20.07 24.30
CA PRO A 444 4.73 21.19 23.35
C PRO A 444 3.43 21.30 22.54
N LEU A 445 3.16 22.49 21.98
CA LEU A 445 2.05 22.69 21.04
C LEU A 445 2.35 21.98 19.72
N VAL A 446 1.63 20.89 19.46
CA VAL A 446 1.79 20.06 18.26
C VAL A 446 0.43 19.81 17.64
N GLU A 447 0.34 20.01 16.34
CA GLU A 447 -0.72 19.45 15.50
C GLU A 447 -0.23 18.13 14.91
N PHE A 448 -0.99 17.06 14.98
CA PHE A 448 -0.58 15.78 14.42
C PHE A 448 -1.59 15.22 13.44
N LEU A 449 -1.06 14.55 12.42
CA LEU A 449 -1.82 14.00 11.32
C LEU A 449 -1.29 12.58 11.00
N ILE A 450 -2.15 11.58 11.12
CA ILE A 450 -1.95 10.24 10.59
C ILE A 450 -2.83 10.15 9.35
N VAL A 451 -2.21 10.21 8.19
CA VAL A 451 -2.89 10.37 6.89
C VAL A 451 -2.92 9.03 6.19
N ASP A 452 -4.09 8.41 6.17
CA ASP A 452 -4.32 7.12 5.53
C ASP A 452 -4.84 7.26 4.10
N ASN A 453 -5.42 8.43 3.77
CA ASN A 453 -5.95 8.72 2.45
C ASN A 453 -6.03 10.24 2.22
N TRP A 454 -6.54 10.65 1.06
CA TRP A 454 -6.76 12.03 0.66
C TRP A 454 -7.73 12.07 -0.53
N LEU A 455 -8.44 13.19 -0.69
CA LEU A 455 -9.59 13.32 -1.60
C LEU A 455 -9.19 13.46 -3.08
N GLY A 456 -8.00 14.00 -3.32
CA GLY A 456 -7.50 14.29 -4.65
C GLY A 456 -6.72 13.17 -5.33
N GLN A 457 -6.42 13.37 -6.61
CA GLN A 457 -5.54 12.45 -7.36
C GLN A 457 -4.10 12.48 -6.85
N TRP A 458 -3.66 13.63 -6.33
CA TRP A 458 -2.33 13.83 -5.76
C TRP A 458 -2.38 13.58 -4.27
N GLY A 459 -1.51 12.69 -3.77
CA GLY A 459 -1.24 12.60 -2.34
C GLY A 459 -0.55 13.84 -1.82
N PRO A 460 -0.32 13.93 -0.50
CA PRO A 460 0.49 14.99 0.08
C PRO A 460 1.92 14.91 -0.50
N GLY A 461 2.06 15.54 -1.65
CA GLY A 461 3.18 15.47 -2.56
C GLY A 461 4.02 16.73 -2.40
N LYS A 462 5.18 16.54 -1.77
CA LYS A 462 6.21 17.57 -1.47
C LYS A 462 5.90 18.61 -0.39
N TRP A 463 4.93 18.39 0.50
CA TRP A 463 4.83 19.22 1.71
C TRP A 463 4.38 18.43 2.94
N PRO A 464 5.31 17.83 3.72
CA PRO A 464 4.89 17.53 5.09
C PRO A 464 5.94 17.83 6.17
N GLY A 465 7.04 18.53 5.85
CA GLY A 465 7.89 19.07 6.90
C GLY A 465 9.25 19.60 6.47
N ASP A 466 9.87 20.38 7.35
CA ASP A 466 11.28 20.79 7.25
C ASP A 466 12.20 19.55 7.32
N LYS A 467 11.70 18.48 7.94
CA LYS A 467 12.42 17.24 8.18
C LYS A 467 11.59 16.03 7.74
N ASN A 468 12.16 15.24 6.84
CA ASN A 468 11.66 13.93 6.44
C ASN A 468 12.49 12.86 7.15
N TYR A 469 11.84 12.04 7.98
CA TYR A 469 12.48 10.98 8.75
C TYR A 469 12.60 9.66 7.99
N GLY A 470 11.95 9.55 6.83
CA GLY A 470 11.94 8.35 5.99
C GLY A 470 10.70 7.49 6.21
N LYS A 471 10.79 6.26 5.71
CA LYS A 471 9.73 5.26 5.71
C LYS A 471 9.87 4.34 6.92
N PHE A 472 8.75 4.02 7.56
CA PHE A 472 8.67 3.14 8.71
C PHE A 472 7.47 2.21 8.56
N ILE A 473 7.60 0.99 9.07
CA ILE A 473 6.43 0.11 9.25
C ILE A 473 5.76 0.50 10.57
N ILE A 474 4.54 1.01 10.48
CA ILE A 474 3.71 1.43 11.60
C ILE A 474 2.33 0.83 11.37
N ASP A 475 1.71 0.24 12.39
CA ASP A 475 0.37 -0.36 12.26
C ASP A 475 0.27 -1.37 11.09
N GLY A 476 1.33 -2.15 10.88
CA GLY A 476 1.39 -3.17 9.82
C GLY A 476 1.45 -2.63 8.39
N ALA A 477 1.66 -1.32 8.18
CA ALA A 477 1.80 -0.73 6.85
C ALA A 477 2.97 0.26 6.77
N GLU A 478 3.41 0.57 5.55
CA GLU A 478 4.47 1.55 5.33
C GLU A 478 3.93 2.98 5.41
N TYR A 479 4.50 3.78 6.30
CA TYR A 479 4.23 5.21 6.46
C TYR A 479 5.52 6.01 6.29
N THR A 480 5.43 7.15 5.62
CA THR A 480 6.51 8.14 5.59
C THR A 480 6.28 9.20 6.67
N VAL A 481 7.29 9.44 7.52
CA VAL A 481 7.17 10.31 8.70
C VAL A 481 7.85 11.66 8.48
N PHE A 482 7.18 12.75 8.87
CA PHE A 482 7.68 14.12 8.71
C PHE A 482 7.42 15.00 9.94
N GLU A 483 8.24 16.04 10.08
CA GLU A 483 8.08 17.10 11.09
C GLU A 483 8.25 18.48 10.46
N TYR A 484 7.35 19.40 10.80
CA TYR A 484 7.34 20.78 10.33
C TYR A 484 7.32 21.77 11.51
N ASN A 485 8.00 22.90 11.38
CA ASN A 485 7.84 24.03 12.29
C ASN A 485 7.18 25.19 11.56
N TYR A 486 6.14 25.78 12.16
CA TYR A 486 5.42 26.88 11.53
C TYR A 486 4.71 27.76 12.56
N THR A 487 4.40 28.99 12.16
CA THR A 487 3.57 29.90 12.95
C THR A 487 2.25 30.08 12.24
N GLY A 488 1.17 29.61 12.84
CA GLY A 488 -0.16 29.65 12.22
C GLY A 488 -1.29 29.58 13.23
N LYS A 489 -2.52 29.50 12.70
CA LYS A 489 -3.72 29.25 13.51
C LYS A 489 -3.58 27.91 14.24
N SER A 490 -3.96 27.88 15.50
CA SER A 490 -3.90 26.72 16.38
C SER A 490 -4.99 26.83 17.45
N ILE A 491 -5.09 25.81 18.30
CA ILE A 491 -5.94 25.83 19.50
C ILE A 491 -5.56 26.91 20.53
N ASP A 492 -4.40 27.56 20.37
CA ASP A 492 -3.95 28.69 21.19
C ASP A 492 -3.98 30.03 20.43
N GLY A 493 -4.71 30.08 19.33
CA GLY A 493 -4.68 31.21 18.40
C GLY A 493 -3.46 31.15 17.49
N ILE A 494 -2.96 32.30 17.04
CA ILE A 494 -1.80 32.34 16.14
C ILE A 494 -0.53 32.16 16.97
N ALA A 495 0.14 31.01 16.84
CA ALA A 495 1.31 30.64 17.64
C ALA A 495 2.33 29.83 16.83
N PRO A 496 3.62 29.83 17.24
CA PRO A 496 4.59 28.84 16.77
C PRO A 496 4.19 27.45 17.24
N LEU A 497 4.13 26.49 16.32
CA LEU A 497 3.73 25.11 16.57
C LEU A 497 4.55 24.14 15.72
N LYS A 498 4.51 22.86 16.10
CA LYS A 498 5.03 21.77 15.28
C LYS A 498 3.88 21.01 14.62
N ARG A 499 4.07 20.57 13.37
CA ARG A 499 3.19 19.57 12.74
C ARG A 499 3.92 18.24 12.62
N PHE A 500 3.30 17.16 13.09
CA PHE A 500 3.81 15.79 12.92
C PHE A 500 2.93 15.04 11.92
N PHE A 501 3.58 14.35 10.97
CA PHE A 501 2.87 13.57 9.97
C PHE A 501 3.35 12.13 9.96
N SER A 502 2.41 11.20 9.88
CA SER A 502 2.62 9.85 9.34
C SER A 502 1.75 9.74 8.11
N VAL A 503 2.33 9.65 6.92
CA VAL A 503 1.60 9.53 5.66
C VAL A 503 1.68 8.10 5.16
N ARG A 504 0.54 7.42 5.05
CA ARG A 504 0.45 6.05 4.56
C ARG A 504 0.84 6.02 3.09
N ASN A 505 1.72 5.09 2.73
CA ASN A 505 2.21 4.98 1.36
C ASN A 505 1.19 4.30 0.44
N GLU A 506 0.33 3.44 1.01
CA GLU A 506 -0.81 2.83 0.33
C GLU A 506 -2.11 3.36 0.91
N ARG A 507 -2.93 4.02 0.08
CA ARG A 507 -4.20 4.60 0.52
C ARG A 507 -5.11 3.55 1.13
N ARG A 508 -5.80 3.92 2.21
CA ARG A 508 -6.81 3.08 2.87
C ARG A 508 -8.13 3.84 2.93
N GLU A 509 -9.19 3.27 2.37
CA GLU A 509 -10.55 3.86 2.38
C GLU A 509 -11.39 3.39 3.58
N CYS A 510 -11.04 2.22 4.14
CA CYS A 510 -11.63 1.69 5.36
C CYS A 510 -10.61 0.91 6.19
N GLY A 511 -10.67 1.05 7.51
CA GLY A 511 -9.92 0.22 8.45
C GLY A 511 -9.71 0.87 9.81
N THR A 512 -8.87 0.24 10.61
CA THR A 512 -8.48 0.71 11.95
C THR A 512 -7.04 1.23 11.90
N ILE A 513 -6.82 2.45 12.37
CA ILE A 513 -5.52 3.06 12.63
C ILE A 513 -5.16 2.79 14.09
N ASN A 514 -4.04 2.11 14.34
CA ASN A 514 -3.43 2.07 15.67
C ASN A 514 -2.68 3.37 15.96
N ILE A 515 -3.38 4.34 16.54
CA ILE A 515 -2.87 5.70 16.77
C ILE A 515 -1.65 5.67 17.70
N THR A 516 -1.69 4.84 18.75
CA THR A 516 -0.56 4.71 19.68
C THR A 516 0.71 4.22 18.99
N ALA A 517 0.63 3.32 18.02
CA ALA A 517 1.81 2.87 17.27
C ALA A 517 2.53 4.03 16.54
N HIS A 518 1.77 5.01 16.02
CA HIS A 518 2.35 6.21 15.41
C HIS A 518 3.02 7.11 16.44
N PHE A 519 2.38 7.33 17.59
CA PHE A 519 2.96 8.14 18.67
C PHE A 519 4.26 7.52 19.20
N GLU A 520 4.31 6.20 19.38
CA GLU A 520 5.52 5.50 19.77
C GLU A 520 6.64 5.59 18.72
N GLN A 521 6.29 5.53 17.44
CA GLN A 521 7.28 5.70 16.37
C GLN A 521 7.84 7.13 16.36
N TRP A 522 7.01 8.15 16.58
CA TRP A 522 7.45 9.54 16.70
C TRP A 522 8.36 9.76 17.91
N ASP A 523 8.05 9.13 19.05
CA ASP A 523 8.90 9.13 20.24
C ASP A 523 10.30 8.56 19.95
N LYS A 524 10.39 7.43 19.22
CA LYS A 524 11.67 6.84 18.79
C LYS A 524 12.50 7.78 17.91
N LEU A 525 11.85 8.67 17.16
CA LEU A 525 12.49 9.66 16.30
C LEU A 525 12.84 10.97 17.03
N GLY A 526 12.50 11.08 18.31
CA GLY A 526 12.72 12.28 19.13
C GLY A 526 11.71 13.40 18.87
N MET A 527 10.60 13.10 18.20
CA MET A 527 9.50 14.03 17.92
C MET A 527 8.66 14.18 19.19
N LYS A 528 9.09 15.06 20.09
CA LYS A 528 8.46 15.25 21.41
C LYS A 528 6.97 15.55 21.29
N PHE A 529 6.15 14.65 21.82
CA PHE A 529 4.70 14.72 21.81
C PHE A 529 4.15 15.07 23.21
N GLY A 530 3.14 15.94 23.27
CA GLY A 530 2.68 16.56 24.51
C GLY A 530 1.52 15.85 25.21
N LYS A 531 0.84 16.59 26.08
CA LYS A 531 -0.45 16.20 26.67
C LYS A 531 -1.55 16.36 25.62
N LEU A 532 -2.37 15.33 25.40
CA LEU A 532 -3.37 15.33 24.34
C LEU A 532 -4.50 16.31 24.63
N ASN A 533 -4.90 17.08 23.62
CA ASN A 533 -6.05 17.97 23.64
C ASN A 533 -7.24 17.32 22.95
N ASP A 534 -7.03 16.66 21.82
CA ASP A 534 -8.07 15.96 21.06
C ASP A 534 -7.45 14.92 20.12
N VAL A 535 -8.25 13.92 19.74
CA VAL A 535 -7.93 12.91 18.73
C VAL A 535 -9.21 12.59 17.96
N LYS A 536 -9.23 12.86 16.65
CA LYS A 536 -10.42 12.72 15.80
C LYS A 536 -10.11 11.99 14.50
N VAL A 537 -11.06 11.18 14.03
CA VAL A 537 -11.13 10.83 12.60
C VAL A 537 -11.55 12.07 11.85
N PHE A 538 -10.86 12.40 10.76
CA PHE A 538 -11.04 13.69 10.08
C PHE A 538 -10.86 13.62 8.57
N THR A 539 -11.36 14.67 7.92
CA THR A 539 -10.93 15.10 6.59
C THR A 539 -10.55 16.58 6.61
N GLU A 540 -9.49 16.92 5.89
CA GLU A 540 -9.09 18.29 5.57
C GLU A 540 -9.04 18.44 4.05
N ALA A 541 -9.55 19.54 3.53
CA ALA A 541 -9.49 19.87 2.11
C ALA A 541 -9.24 21.37 1.94
N GLY A 542 -8.25 21.73 1.13
CA GLY A 542 -7.91 23.13 0.92
C GLY A 542 -7.43 23.46 -0.48
N CYS A 543 -7.53 24.75 -0.80
CA CYS A 543 -7.12 25.36 -2.06
C CYS A 543 -6.55 26.75 -1.79
N VAL A 544 -5.38 27.03 -2.35
CA VAL A 544 -4.61 28.26 -2.16
C VAL A 544 -5.22 29.44 -2.94
N SER A 545 -6.07 29.18 -3.94
CA SER A 545 -6.44 30.20 -4.94
C SER A 545 -7.91 30.24 -5.38
N HIS A 546 -8.54 29.11 -5.67
CA HIS A 546 -9.88 29.06 -6.29
C HIS A 546 -10.99 28.59 -5.34
N GLY A 547 -10.60 28.00 -4.21
CA GLY A 547 -11.50 27.35 -3.27
C GLY A 547 -11.84 25.92 -3.73
N ALA A 548 -11.68 24.96 -2.82
CA ALA A 548 -12.05 23.57 -3.03
C ALA A 548 -13.56 23.40 -2.89
N SER A 549 -14.14 22.45 -3.62
CA SER A 549 -15.53 22.04 -3.47
C SER A 549 -15.64 20.52 -3.46
N GLY A 550 -16.59 19.96 -2.70
CA GLY A 550 -16.81 18.52 -2.64
C GLY A 550 -17.64 18.09 -1.44
N VAL A 551 -17.91 16.79 -1.39
CA VAL A 551 -18.55 16.11 -0.27
C VAL A 551 -17.72 14.90 0.12
N VAL A 552 -17.50 14.73 1.42
CA VAL A 552 -16.84 13.56 2.02
C VAL A 552 -17.79 12.96 3.03
N ASP A 553 -18.03 11.67 2.89
CA ASP A 553 -18.97 10.92 3.69
C ASP A 553 -18.21 9.84 4.46
N PHE A 554 -18.12 10.01 5.78
CA PHE A 554 -17.61 9.00 6.69
C PHE A 554 -18.77 8.19 7.24
N THR A 555 -19.08 7.06 6.62
CA THR A 555 -20.14 6.14 7.06
C THR A 555 -19.78 5.38 8.33
N HIS A 556 -18.49 5.39 8.72
CA HIS A 556 -18.01 4.96 10.04
C HIS A 556 -16.88 5.88 10.47
N ALA A 557 -16.91 6.37 11.71
CA ALA A 557 -15.83 7.14 12.31
C ALA A 557 -15.90 6.99 13.84
N LYS A 558 -14.88 6.36 14.43
CA LYS A 558 -14.85 6.09 15.87
C LYS A 558 -13.43 6.17 16.41
N VAL A 559 -13.23 6.91 17.49
CA VAL A 559 -11.97 6.94 18.24
C VAL A 559 -12.21 6.36 19.63
N TYR A 560 -11.31 5.50 20.10
CA TYR A 560 -11.40 4.85 21.42
C TYR A 560 -10.03 4.57 22.03
N ILE A 561 -10.04 4.29 23.34
CA ILE A 561 -8.90 3.95 24.20
C ILE A 561 -8.99 2.45 24.57
#